data_AF-Q8A9H4-F1
#
_entry.id   AF-Q8A9H4-F1
#
_cell.length_a   1.000
_cell.length_b   1.000
_cell.length_c   1.000
_cell.angle_alpha   90.00
_cell.angle_beta   90.00
_cell.angle_gamma   90.00
#
_symmetry.space_group_name_H-M   'P 1'
#
loop_
_entity.id
_entity.type
_entity.pdbx_description
1 polymer ?
#
loop_
_entity_poly.entity_id
_entity_poly.type
_entity_poly.pdbx_seq_one_letter_code
_entity_poly.pdbx_strand_id
1 'polypeptide(L)'
;MEADWLGILVGILALSTTILLGWQIISYIGFKDEVKKEMEKTKAELKETTDNIDNMIQQKINETQNIIYKKNELYIQGSIAYLEAYAKILKDDATSDNYSFAYGSLVNSLNCYCKYGCAAEVNIDKCLSALKRIISDFDNLQKQRHGDNPFNQYIQKNFSDLEFSRDNLFAKLKAGILESNKTGIPQKYIDEFLEIEEERKRIIEQNKLSIAKWETKMKLDNQNKNKAPDNKE
;
A
#
# COMPACT_ATOMS: atom_id res chain seq x y z
N MET A 1 33.62 -79.55 -73.11
CA MET A 1 32.57 -79.04 -72.20
C MET A 1 32.28 -77.63 -72.64
N GLU A 2 31.07 -77.35 -73.13
CA GLU A 2 30.61 -75.98 -73.30
C GLU A 2 30.31 -75.41 -71.91
N ALA A 3 30.84 -74.22 -71.61
CA ALA A 3 30.58 -73.57 -70.33
C ALA A 3 29.09 -73.19 -70.25
N ASP A 4 28.43 -73.54 -69.15
CA ASP A 4 27.04 -73.14 -68.88
C ASP A 4 26.99 -71.64 -68.56
N TRP A 5 26.94 -70.85 -69.63
CA TRP A 5 26.90 -69.39 -69.57
C TRP A 5 25.63 -68.86 -68.92
N LEU A 6 24.52 -69.59 -69.01
CA LEU A 6 23.26 -69.23 -68.37
C LEU A 6 23.36 -69.39 -66.85
N GLY A 7 23.94 -70.49 -66.36
CA GLY A 7 24.22 -70.69 -64.93
C GLY A 7 25.13 -69.62 -64.34
N ILE A 8 26.20 -69.24 -65.07
CA ILE A 8 27.11 -68.16 -64.66
C ILE A 8 26.39 -66.80 -64.61
N LEU A 9 25.56 -66.49 -65.61
CA LEU A 9 24.80 -65.24 -65.66
C LEU A 9 23.79 -65.12 -64.50
N VAL A 10 23.07 -66.21 -64.20
CA VAL A 10 22.13 -66.27 -63.07
C VAL A 10 22.86 -66.11 -61.74
N GLY A 11 24.05 -66.72 -61.59
CA GLY A 11 24.90 -66.54 -60.42
C GLY A 11 25.33 -65.09 -60.21
N ILE A 12 25.74 -64.39 -61.28
CA ILE A 12 26.10 -62.97 -61.23
C ILE A 12 24.89 -62.11 -60.85
N LEU A 13 23.72 -62.35 -61.46
CA LEU A 13 22.47 -61.64 -61.14
C LEU A 13 22.05 -61.80 -59.68
N ALA A 14 22.15 -63.02 -59.13
CA ALA A 14 21.85 -63.30 -57.73
C ALA A 14 22.80 -62.56 -56.78
N LEU A 15 24.09 -62.51 -57.11
CA LEU A 15 25.10 -61.76 -56.35
C LEU A 15 24.82 -60.26 -56.39
N SER A 16 24.57 -59.69 -57.57
CA SER A 16 24.23 -58.27 -57.72
C SER A 16 22.99 -57.87 -56.93
N THR A 17 21.94 -58.70 -56.97
CA THR A 17 20.70 -58.46 -56.22
C THR A 17 20.94 -58.51 -54.71
N THR A 18 21.75 -59.46 -54.23
CA THR A 18 22.10 -59.59 -52.81
C THR A 18 22.88 -58.37 -52.31
N ILE A 19 23.84 -57.87 -53.09
CA ILE A 19 24.62 -56.67 -52.75
C ILE A 19 23.70 -55.44 -52.67
N LEU A 20 22.78 -55.26 -53.63
CA LEU A 20 21.83 -54.14 -53.63
C LEU A 20 20.88 -54.18 -52.42
N LEU A 21 20.33 -55.36 -52.09
CA LEU A 21 19.49 -55.54 -50.91
C LEU A 21 20.27 -55.26 -49.61
N GLY A 22 21.52 -55.73 -49.52
CA GLY A 22 22.40 -55.43 -48.40
C GLY A 22 22.63 -53.92 -48.21
N TRP A 23 22.90 -53.20 -49.30
CA TRP A 23 23.08 -51.74 -49.28
C TRP A 23 21.81 -51.00 -48.82
N GLN A 24 20.64 -51.42 -49.30
CA GLN A 24 19.36 -50.83 -48.92
C GLN A 24 19.05 -51.05 -47.42
N ILE A 25 19.34 -52.24 -46.89
CA ILE A 25 19.14 -52.55 -45.47
C ILE A 25 20.06 -51.68 -44.59
N ILE A 26 21.35 -51.58 -44.93
CA ILE A 26 22.31 -50.75 -44.18
C ILE A 26 21.88 -49.28 -44.21
N SER A 27 21.48 -48.79 -45.39
CA SER A 27 21.03 -47.40 -45.57
C SER A 27 19.77 -47.08 -44.76
N TYR A 28 18.80 -47.99 -44.73
CA TYR A 28 17.58 -47.83 -43.93
C TYR A 28 17.86 -47.82 -42.42
N ILE A 29 18.74 -48.71 -41.93
CA ILE A 29 19.13 -48.75 -40.52
C ILE A 29 19.81 -47.43 -40.13
N GLY A 30 20.77 -46.96 -40.92
CA GLY A 30 21.46 -45.69 -40.68
C GLY A 30 20.50 -44.51 -40.62
N PHE A 31 19.59 -44.39 -41.59
CA PHE A 31 18.56 -43.35 -41.59
C PHE A 31 17.63 -43.44 -40.38
N LYS A 32 17.15 -44.64 -40.03
CA LYS A 32 16.26 -44.85 -38.88
C LYS A 32 16.93 -44.45 -37.57
N ASP A 33 18.21 -44.78 -37.40
CA ASP A 33 18.98 -44.43 -36.20
C ASP A 33 19.24 -42.93 -36.11
N GLU A 34 19.52 -42.28 -37.24
CA GLU A 34 19.66 -40.82 -37.33
C GLU A 34 18.36 -40.10 -36.97
N VAL A 35 17.24 -40.50 -37.58
CA VAL A 35 15.91 -39.97 -37.26
C VAL A 35 15.57 -40.17 -35.78
N LYS A 36 15.87 -41.35 -35.22
CA LYS A 36 15.63 -41.62 -33.80
C LYS A 36 16.48 -40.70 -32.91
N LYS A 37 17.74 -40.47 -33.27
CA LYS A 37 18.64 -39.58 -32.52
C LYS A 37 18.16 -38.13 -32.56
N GLU A 38 17.77 -37.64 -33.73
CA GLU A 38 17.23 -36.29 -33.87
C GLU A 38 15.92 -36.14 -33.11
N MET A 39 15.02 -37.13 -33.18
CA MET A 39 13.76 -37.13 -32.44
C MET A 39 13.99 -37.07 -30.93
N GLU A 40 14.92 -37.87 -30.38
CA GLU A 40 15.24 -37.82 -28.94
C GLU A 40 15.88 -36.48 -28.55
N LYS A 41 16.72 -35.91 -29.41
CA LYS A 41 17.28 -34.56 -29.19
C LYS A 41 16.19 -33.50 -29.16
N THR A 42 15.31 -33.45 -30.16
CA THR A 42 14.19 -32.50 -30.21
C THR A 42 13.23 -32.69 -29.03
N LYS A 43 12.99 -33.94 -28.60
CA LYS A 43 12.18 -34.23 -27.43
C LYS A 43 12.81 -33.71 -26.14
N ALA A 44 14.13 -33.85 -25.99
CA ALA A 44 14.86 -33.30 -24.83
C ALA A 44 14.82 -31.77 -24.82
N GLU A 45 15.07 -31.12 -25.97
CA GLU A 45 14.99 -29.67 -26.13
C GLU A 45 13.57 -29.14 -25.85
N LEU A 46 12.54 -29.86 -26.33
CA LEU A 46 11.14 -29.50 -26.07
C LEU A 46 10.78 -29.63 -24.60
N LYS A 47 11.27 -30.68 -23.93
CA LYS A 47 11.08 -30.87 -22.49
C LYS A 47 11.74 -29.75 -21.69
N GLU A 48 13.01 -29.44 -21.98
CA GLU A 48 13.73 -28.34 -21.32
C GLU A 48 13.02 -27.00 -21.52
N THR A 49 12.56 -26.72 -22.74
CA THR A 49 11.80 -25.50 -23.05
C THR A 49 10.49 -25.45 -22.26
N THR A 50 9.78 -26.56 -22.17
CA THR A 50 8.52 -26.66 -21.41
C THR A 50 8.74 -26.45 -19.92
N ASP A 51 9.77 -27.09 -19.34
CA ASP A 51 10.14 -26.96 -17.93
C ASP A 51 10.57 -25.50 -17.61
N ASN A 52 11.30 -24.85 -18.51
CA ASN A 52 11.67 -23.44 -18.37
C ASN A 52 10.45 -22.51 -18.40
N ILE A 53 9.50 -22.76 -19.30
CA ILE A 53 8.24 -21.98 -19.37
C ILE A 53 7.44 -22.17 -18.08
N ASP A 54 7.31 -23.41 -17.57
CA ASP A 54 6.59 -23.68 -16.34
C ASP A 54 7.23 -22.94 -15.15
N ASN A 55 8.55 -23.00 -15.01
CA ASN A 55 9.29 -22.26 -13.98
C ASN A 55 9.02 -20.74 -14.05
N MET A 56 9.03 -20.16 -15.26
CA MET A 56 8.71 -18.74 -15.45
C MET A 56 7.26 -18.41 -15.09
N ILE A 57 6.32 -19.28 -15.43
CA ILE A 57 4.90 -19.12 -15.07
C ILE A 57 4.74 -19.16 -13.56
N GLN A 58 5.32 -20.15 -12.88
CA GLN A 58 5.25 -20.28 -11.42
C GLN A 58 5.87 -19.06 -10.72
N GLN A 59 7.01 -18.57 -11.22
CA GLN A 59 7.63 -17.36 -10.68
C GLN A 59 6.69 -16.15 -10.79
N LYS A 60 6.09 -15.91 -11.97
CA LYS A 60 5.14 -14.81 -12.18
C LYS A 60 3.88 -14.95 -11.33
N ILE A 61 3.37 -16.16 -11.14
CA ILE A 61 2.23 -16.43 -10.26
C ILE A 61 2.59 -16.04 -8.82
N ASN A 62 3.74 -16.49 -8.31
CA ASN A 62 4.19 -16.18 -6.95
C ASN A 62 4.41 -14.68 -6.73
N GLU A 63 5.04 -14.00 -7.69
CA GLU A 63 5.23 -12.54 -7.65
C GLU A 63 3.90 -11.80 -7.63
N THR A 64 2.95 -12.20 -8.49
CA THR A 64 1.62 -11.60 -8.58
C THR A 64 0.82 -11.84 -7.30
N GLN A 65 0.84 -13.05 -6.75
CA GLN A 65 0.18 -13.38 -5.49
C GLN A 65 0.72 -12.51 -4.35
N ASN A 66 2.04 -12.37 -4.24
CA ASN A 66 2.66 -11.53 -3.20
C ASN A 66 2.22 -10.06 -3.31
N ILE A 67 2.13 -9.53 -4.54
CA ILE A 67 1.62 -8.17 -4.78
C ILE A 67 0.15 -8.05 -4.33
N ILE A 68 -0.70 -9.01 -4.71
CA ILE A 68 -2.12 -9.03 -4.34
C ILE A 68 -2.29 -9.10 -2.82
N TYR A 69 -1.58 -10.00 -2.14
CA TYR A 69 -1.67 -10.13 -0.68
C TYR A 69 -1.26 -8.85 0.03
N LYS A 70 -0.13 -8.23 -0.35
CA LYS A 70 0.31 -6.95 0.22
C LYS A 70 -0.70 -5.83 -0.01
N LYS A 71 -1.30 -5.76 -1.20
CA LYS A 71 -2.36 -4.76 -1.47
C LYS A 71 -3.61 -5.02 -0.62
N ASN A 72 -4.06 -6.26 -0.51
CA ASN A 72 -5.21 -6.60 0.31
C ASN A 72 -4.98 -6.30 1.79
N GLU A 73 -3.78 -6.57 2.29
CA GLU A 73 -3.37 -6.21 3.65
C GLU A 73 -3.51 -4.70 3.89
N LEU A 74 -2.98 -3.86 2.98
CA LEU A 74 -3.12 -2.40 3.07
C LEU A 74 -4.60 -1.97 3.09
N TYR A 75 -5.42 -2.53 2.21
CA TYR A 75 -6.85 -2.18 2.14
C TYR A 75 -7.60 -2.55 3.43
N ILE A 76 -7.33 -3.73 3.97
CA ILE A 76 -7.94 -4.22 5.22
C ILE A 76 -7.48 -3.37 6.40
N GLN A 77 -6.18 -3.09 6.52
CA GLN A 77 -5.64 -2.22 7.58
C GLN A 77 -6.26 -0.82 7.51
N GLY A 78 -6.38 -0.25 6.30
CA GLY A 78 -7.04 1.04 6.09
C GLY A 78 -8.50 1.02 6.53
N SER A 79 -9.22 -0.07 6.23
CA SER A 79 -10.63 -0.25 6.61
C SER A 79 -10.81 -0.38 8.12
N ILE A 80 -9.94 -1.14 8.79
CA ILE A 80 -9.96 -1.30 10.26
C ILE A 80 -9.72 0.06 10.92
N ALA A 81 -8.68 0.79 10.51
CA ALA A 81 -8.36 2.09 11.08
C ALA A 81 -9.49 3.12 10.86
N TYR A 82 -10.16 3.08 9.70
CA TYR A 82 -11.33 3.91 9.43
C TYR A 82 -12.49 3.60 10.39
N LEU A 83 -12.81 2.32 10.57
CA LEU A 83 -13.89 1.87 11.45
C LEU A 83 -13.59 2.19 12.92
N GLU A 84 -12.35 2.05 13.35
CA GLU A 84 -11.90 2.45 14.70
C GLU A 84 -12.11 3.95 14.94
N ALA A 85 -11.77 4.80 13.97
CA ALA A 85 -12.03 6.23 14.05
C ALA A 85 -13.54 6.52 14.11
N TYR A 86 -14.31 5.91 13.21
CA TYR A 86 -15.75 6.14 13.11
C TYR A 86 -16.51 5.74 14.37
N ALA A 87 -16.14 4.61 14.98
CA ALA A 87 -16.69 4.14 16.25
C ALA A 87 -16.44 5.11 17.41
N LYS A 88 -15.41 5.96 17.33
CA LYS A 88 -15.11 6.99 18.33
C LYS A 88 -15.84 8.30 18.05
N ILE A 89 -16.04 8.65 16.79
CA ILE A 89 -16.79 9.85 16.39
C ILE A 89 -18.29 9.71 16.70
N LEU A 90 -18.85 8.50 16.64
CA LEU A 90 -20.28 8.25 16.89
C LEU A 90 -20.69 8.19 18.37
N LYS A 91 -19.76 8.13 19.32
CA LYS A 91 -20.13 8.09 20.74
C LYS A 91 -20.48 9.52 21.19
N ASP A 92 -21.77 9.77 21.36
CA ASP A 92 -22.39 11.03 21.85
C ASP A 92 -22.03 11.42 23.31
N ASP A 93 -20.92 10.91 23.85
CA ASP A 93 -20.48 11.24 25.20
C ASP A 93 -19.46 12.38 25.14
N ALA A 94 -19.97 13.59 25.43
CA ALA A 94 -19.24 14.85 25.56
C ALA A 94 -18.10 14.84 26.61
N THR A 95 -17.86 13.72 27.30
CA THR A 95 -16.82 13.57 28.33
C THR A 95 -15.61 12.71 27.90
N SER A 96 -15.58 12.15 26.68
CA SER A 96 -14.41 11.41 26.14
C SER A 96 -14.12 11.60 24.65
N ASP A 97 -14.02 12.86 24.23
CA ASP A 97 -13.69 13.39 22.91
C ASP A 97 -12.32 12.88 22.46
N ASN A 98 -12.31 11.65 21.95
CA ASN A 98 -11.14 10.94 21.48
C ASN A 98 -10.70 11.46 20.10
N TYR A 99 -10.79 12.77 19.86
CA TYR A 99 -10.55 13.32 18.54
C TYR A 99 -9.11 13.13 18.08
N SER A 100 -8.13 13.17 18.99
CA SER A 100 -6.74 12.82 18.65
C SER A 100 -6.66 11.39 18.15
N PHE A 101 -7.25 10.43 18.87
CA PHE A 101 -7.32 9.04 18.41
C PHE A 101 -8.04 8.93 17.06
N ALA A 102 -9.23 9.54 16.91
CA ALA A 102 -10.00 9.47 15.68
C ALA A 102 -9.25 10.09 14.49
N TYR A 103 -8.61 11.24 14.70
CA TYR A 103 -7.80 11.91 13.70
C TYR A 103 -6.57 11.07 13.32
N GLY A 104 -5.84 10.54 14.31
CA GLY A 104 -4.68 9.68 14.10
C GLY A 104 -5.05 8.39 13.35
N SER A 105 -6.15 7.75 13.71
CA SER A 105 -6.68 6.57 13.01
C SER A 105 -7.13 6.88 11.59
N LEU A 106 -7.75 8.04 11.33
CA LEU A 106 -8.08 8.48 9.97
C LEU A 106 -6.83 8.77 9.14
N VAL A 107 -5.79 9.37 9.71
CA VAL A 107 -4.50 9.57 9.02
C VAL A 107 -3.83 8.23 8.72
N ASN A 108 -3.90 7.27 9.63
CA ASN A 108 -3.43 5.90 9.37
C ASN A 108 -4.21 5.25 8.22
N SER A 109 -5.54 5.35 8.26
CA SER A 109 -6.43 4.85 7.23
C SER A 109 -6.13 5.46 5.86
N LEU A 110 -6.00 6.79 5.81
CA LEU A 110 -5.62 7.54 4.61
C LEU A 110 -4.27 7.08 4.06
N ASN A 111 -3.25 6.93 4.91
CA ASN A 111 -1.94 6.41 4.52
C ASN A 111 -2.03 5.00 3.90
N CYS A 112 -2.82 4.10 4.48
CA CYS A 112 -3.05 2.76 3.92
C CYS A 112 -3.70 2.81 2.53
N TYR A 113 -4.74 3.63 2.35
CA TYR A 113 -5.42 3.76 1.06
C TYR A 113 -4.56 4.46 0.00
N CYS A 114 -3.79 5.48 0.38
CA CYS A 114 -2.83 6.13 -0.51
C CYS A 114 -1.75 5.13 -1.00
N LYS A 115 -1.27 4.26 -0.11
CA LYS A 115 -0.34 3.17 -0.48
C LYS A 115 -0.97 2.08 -1.34
N TYR A 116 -2.27 1.85 -1.18
CA TYR A 116 -3.03 0.89 -2.01
C TYR A 116 -3.11 1.35 -3.48
N GLY A 117 -3.35 2.64 -3.69
CA GLY A 117 -3.37 3.31 -5.00
C GLY A 117 -4.76 3.73 -5.47
N CYS A 118 -4.88 4.06 -6.76
CA CYS A 118 -6.09 4.64 -7.38
C CYS A 118 -7.39 3.84 -7.21
N ALA A 119 -7.32 2.53 -6.94
CA ALA A 119 -8.51 1.74 -6.68
C ALA A 119 -9.16 2.03 -5.30
N ALA A 120 -8.54 2.83 -4.44
CA ALA A 120 -9.09 3.25 -3.14
C ALA A 120 -9.50 4.73 -3.07
N GLU A 121 -9.66 5.42 -4.21
CA GLU A 121 -10.03 6.85 -4.26
C GLU A 121 -11.28 7.19 -3.44
N VAL A 122 -12.33 6.38 -3.55
CA VAL A 122 -13.57 6.56 -2.78
C VAL A 122 -13.31 6.51 -1.27
N ASN A 123 -12.38 5.68 -0.82
CA ASN A 123 -12.02 5.57 0.59
C ASN A 123 -11.13 6.73 1.03
N ILE A 124 -10.24 7.20 0.16
CA ILE A 124 -9.44 8.41 0.38
C ILE A 124 -10.36 9.61 0.57
N ASP A 125 -11.34 9.81 -0.32
CA ASP A 125 -12.35 10.88 -0.23
C ASP A 125 -13.11 10.85 1.12
N LYS A 126 -13.48 9.65 1.57
CA LYS A 126 -14.14 9.46 2.88
C LYS A 126 -13.23 9.84 4.05
N CYS A 127 -11.96 9.44 4.01
CA CYS A 127 -11.00 9.80 5.05
C CYS A 127 -10.80 11.32 5.12
N LEU A 128 -10.59 11.98 3.99
CA LEU A 128 -10.41 13.43 3.92
C LEU A 128 -11.64 14.19 4.41
N SER A 129 -12.84 13.76 4.01
CA SER A 129 -14.11 14.32 4.49
C SER A 129 -14.27 14.17 6.01
N ALA A 130 -13.92 13.01 6.56
CA ALA A 130 -13.98 12.77 8.00
C ALA A 130 -12.94 13.60 8.77
N LEU A 131 -11.72 13.74 8.25
CA LEU A 131 -10.69 14.60 8.82
C LEU A 131 -11.15 16.06 8.85
N LYS A 132 -11.70 16.58 7.74
CA LYS A 132 -12.28 17.93 7.67
C LYS A 132 -13.35 18.15 8.71
N ARG A 133 -14.25 17.18 8.89
CA ARG A 133 -15.30 17.24 9.93
C ARG A 133 -14.70 17.36 11.33
N ILE A 134 -13.73 16.51 11.70
CA ILE A 134 -13.07 16.57 13.01
C ILE A 134 -12.44 17.95 13.24
N ILE A 135 -11.74 18.48 12.25
CA ILE A 135 -11.10 19.80 12.35
C ILE A 135 -12.15 20.92 12.52
N SER A 136 -13.26 20.86 11.78
CA SER A 136 -14.37 21.81 11.95
C SER A 136 -15.02 21.72 13.32
N ASP A 137 -15.22 20.51 13.85
CA ASP A 137 -15.80 20.29 15.18
C ASP A 137 -14.86 20.87 16.26
N PHE A 138 -13.54 20.70 16.09
CA PHE A 138 -12.53 21.32 16.96
C PHE A 138 -12.52 22.84 16.93
N ASP A 139 -12.59 23.45 15.74
CA ASP A 139 -12.63 24.90 15.59
C ASP A 139 -13.89 25.49 16.26
N ASN A 140 -15.04 24.81 16.11
CA ASN A 140 -16.27 25.18 16.79
C ASN A 140 -16.15 25.08 18.32
N LEU A 141 -15.53 24.01 18.84
CA LEU A 141 -15.24 23.87 20.27
C LEU A 141 -14.32 24.99 20.79
N GLN A 142 -13.38 25.48 19.98
CA GLN A 142 -12.55 26.63 20.34
C GLN A 142 -13.37 27.92 20.45
N LYS A 143 -14.23 28.19 19.45
CA LYS A 143 -15.05 29.40 19.38
C LYS A 143 -16.13 29.48 20.46
N GLN A 144 -16.67 28.35 20.90
CA GLN A 144 -17.70 28.32 21.95
C GLN A 144 -17.17 28.69 23.35
N ARG A 145 -15.86 28.84 23.57
CA ARG A 145 -15.25 29.15 24.88
C ARG A 145 -15.42 30.60 25.36
N HIS A 146 -16.17 31.45 24.66
CA HIS A 146 -16.30 32.88 24.98
C HIS A 146 -17.27 33.23 26.14
N GLY A 147 -17.30 32.44 27.23
CA GLY A 147 -18.09 32.74 28.44
C GLY A 147 -17.42 32.30 29.74
N ASP A 148 -16.96 33.27 30.54
CA ASP A 148 -16.56 33.32 31.97
C ASP A 148 -15.71 32.22 32.64
N ASN A 149 -15.48 31.04 32.04
CA ASN A 149 -14.43 30.11 32.47
C ASN A 149 -13.83 29.33 31.28
N PRO A 150 -12.66 29.74 30.76
CA PRO A 150 -12.07 29.16 29.55
C PRO A 150 -11.33 27.82 29.77
N PHE A 151 -11.24 27.31 31.00
CA PHE A 151 -10.41 26.15 31.35
C PHE A 151 -11.24 24.93 31.71
N ASN A 152 -11.96 24.39 30.72
CA ASN A 152 -12.26 22.97 30.77
C ASN A 152 -10.96 22.20 30.46
N GLN A 153 -10.30 21.67 31.51
CA GLN A 153 -9.04 20.91 31.41
C GLN A 153 -9.12 19.78 30.37
N TYR A 154 -10.32 19.21 30.20
CA TYR A 154 -10.59 18.18 29.21
C TYR A 154 -10.41 18.70 27.77
N ILE A 155 -10.92 19.89 27.44
CA ILE A 155 -10.74 20.44 26.08
C ILE A 155 -9.26 20.77 25.87
N GLN A 156 -8.55 21.28 26.89
CA GLN A 156 -7.10 21.53 26.77
C GLN A 156 -6.29 20.27 26.50
N LYS A 157 -6.66 19.17 27.15
CA LYS A 157 -6.06 17.86 26.87
C LYS A 157 -6.28 17.46 25.41
N ASN A 158 -7.49 17.63 24.87
CA ASN A 158 -7.78 17.29 23.47
C ASN A 158 -6.94 18.09 22.47
N PHE A 159 -6.74 19.39 22.71
CA PHE A 159 -5.86 20.22 21.86
C PHE A 159 -4.39 19.81 21.95
N SER A 160 -3.93 19.43 23.15
CA SER A 160 -2.55 18.96 23.37
C SER A 160 -2.32 17.61 22.69
N ASP A 161 -3.28 16.69 22.82
CA ASP A 161 -3.22 15.36 22.22
C ASP A 161 -3.32 15.43 20.69
N LEU A 162 -4.05 16.40 20.14
CA LEU A 162 -4.14 16.62 18.69
C LEU A 162 -2.87 17.25 18.10
N GLU A 163 -1.90 17.70 18.90
CA GLU A 163 -0.68 18.33 18.38
C GLU A 163 0.22 17.34 17.65
N PHE A 164 0.30 16.09 18.15
CA PHE A 164 1.18 15.03 17.63
C PHE A 164 2.66 15.42 17.49
N SER A 165 3.12 16.50 18.12
CA SER A 165 4.46 17.06 17.92
C SER A 165 5.59 16.10 18.32
N ARG A 166 5.29 15.10 19.14
CA ARG A 166 6.24 14.06 19.59
C ARG A 166 5.86 12.64 19.14
N ASP A 167 4.85 12.51 18.29
CA ASP A 167 4.38 11.20 17.82
C ASP A 167 5.14 10.77 16.56
N ASN A 168 6.15 9.91 16.77
CA ASN A 168 6.97 9.36 15.69
C ASN A 168 6.16 8.47 14.72
N LEU A 169 5.11 7.80 15.19
CA LEU A 169 4.25 7.00 14.34
C LEU A 169 3.46 7.92 13.42
N PHE A 170 2.84 8.96 13.97
CA PHE A 170 2.10 9.95 13.20
C PHE A 170 2.99 10.62 12.12
N ALA A 171 4.21 11.01 12.48
CA ALA A 171 5.16 11.56 11.51
C ALA A 171 5.45 10.60 10.33
N LYS A 172 5.60 9.29 10.60
CA LYS A 172 5.80 8.28 9.56
C LYS A 172 4.56 8.08 8.68
N LEU A 173 3.36 8.12 9.27
CA LEU A 173 2.11 8.02 8.51
C LEU A 173 1.96 9.19 7.54
N LYS A 174 2.25 10.42 8.01
CA LYS A 174 2.25 11.61 7.16
C LYS A 174 3.24 11.51 6.02
N ALA A 175 4.49 11.14 6.31
CA ALA A 175 5.51 10.96 5.27
C ALA A 175 5.05 9.93 4.23
N GLY A 176 4.44 8.82 4.67
CA GLY A 176 3.87 7.82 3.77
C GLY A 176 2.79 8.37 2.84
N ILE A 177 1.90 9.25 3.32
CA ILE A 177 0.89 9.93 2.48
C ILE A 177 1.58 10.81 1.43
N LEU A 178 2.56 11.61 1.84
CA LEU A 178 3.26 12.55 0.93
C LEU A 178 4.09 11.82 -0.14
N GLU A 179 4.61 10.64 0.18
CA GLU A 179 5.38 9.81 -0.75
C GLU A 179 4.49 8.97 -1.70
N SER A 180 3.17 9.00 -1.51
CA SER A 180 2.24 8.15 -2.26
C SER A 180 2.01 8.59 -3.71
N ASN A 181 2.63 9.67 -4.18
CA ASN A 181 2.62 10.05 -5.60
C ASN A 181 3.04 8.94 -6.56
N LYS A 182 3.83 7.97 -6.08
CA LYS A 182 4.28 6.81 -6.85
C LYS A 182 3.20 5.74 -7.06
N THR A 183 2.06 5.82 -6.38
CA THR A 183 0.99 4.80 -6.44
C THR A 183 -0.11 5.15 -7.44
N GLY A 184 0.05 6.23 -8.20
CA GLY A 184 -0.90 6.68 -9.21
C GLY A 184 -2.14 7.38 -8.64
N ILE A 185 -2.13 7.73 -7.34
CA ILE A 185 -3.18 8.58 -6.77
C ILE A 185 -3.08 10.01 -7.32
N PRO A 186 -4.21 10.67 -7.59
CA PRO A 186 -4.23 12.08 -7.95
C PRO A 186 -3.59 12.99 -6.89
N GLN A 187 -2.72 13.90 -7.31
CA GLN A 187 -2.04 14.88 -6.43
C GLN A 187 -3.01 15.70 -5.58
N LYS A 188 -4.25 15.94 -6.08
CA LYS A 188 -5.32 16.65 -5.36
C LYS A 188 -5.55 16.11 -3.95
N TYR A 189 -5.38 14.80 -3.74
CA TYR A 189 -5.62 14.16 -2.44
C TYR A 189 -4.53 14.49 -1.42
N ILE A 190 -3.29 14.65 -1.90
CA ILE A 190 -2.18 15.08 -1.06
C ILE A 190 -2.34 16.56 -0.73
N ASP A 191 -2.70 17.38 -1.71
CA ASP A 191 -2.92 18.81 -1.52
C ASP A 191 -4.03 19.06 -0.49
N GLU A 192 -5.17 18.37 -0.64
CA GLU A 192 -6.28 18.44 0.31
C GLU A 192 -5.88 17.98 1.72
N PHE A 193 -5.06 16.93 1.84
CA PHE A 193 -4.52 16.52 3.14
C PHE A 193 -3.60 17.58 3.76
N LEU A 194 -2.77 18.24 2.95
CA LEU A 194 -1.88 19.31 3.41
C LEU A 194 -2.70 20.52 3.92
N GLU A 195 -3.75 20.91 3.22
CA GLU A 195 -4.65 21.99 3.65
C GLU A 195 -5.29 21.68 5.02
N ILE A 196 -5.75 20.44 5.22
CA ILE A 196 -6.31 19.99 6.50
C ILE A 196 -5.25 20.07 7.62
N GLU A 197 -4.02 19.65 7.34
CA GLU A 197 -2.93 19.70 8.31
C GLU A 197 -2.48 21.12 8.65
N GLU A 198 -2.54 22.04 7.69
CA GLU A 198 -2.31 23.47 7.93
C GLU A 198 -3.40 24.06 8.81
N GLU A 199 -4.67 23.76 8.55
CA GLU A 199 -5.80 24.18 9.39
C GLU A 199 -5.67 23.62 10.81
N ARG A 200 -5.36 22.33 10.97
CA ARG A 200 -5.11 21.71 12.28
C ARG A 200 -4.05 22.48 13.06
N LYS A 201 -2.91 22.79 12.44
CA LYS A 201 -1.83 23.56 13.07
C LYS A 201 -2.29 24.97 13.45
N ARG A 202 -3.03 25.65 12.58
CA ARG A 202 -3.56 27.00 12.84
C ARG A 202 -4.47 27.03 14.06
N ILE A 203 -5.42 26.10 14.14
CA ILE A 203 -6.36 25.97 15.28
C ILE A 203 -5.60 25.73 16.60
N ILE A 204 -4.62 24.83 16.59
CA ILE A 204 -3.79 24.55 17.78
C ILE A 204 -3.03 25.79 18.24
N GLU A 205 -2.43 26.53 17.31
CA GLU A 205 -1.67 27.73 17.64
C GLU A 205 -2.58 28.86 18.16
N GLN A 206 -3.76 29.04 17.57
CA GLN A 206 -4.75 29.98 18.06
C GLN A 206 -5.23 29.63 19.49
N ASN A 207 -5.38 28.34 19.81
CA ASN A 207 -5.71 27.91 21.16
C ASN A 207 -4.57 28.23 22.14
N LYS A 208 -3.31 27.96 21.78
CA LYS A 208 -2.13 28.33 22.60
C LYS A 208 -2.08 29.83 22.90
N LEU A 209 -2.29 30.67 21.89
CA LEU A 209 -2.35 32.13 22.05
C LEU A 209 -3.49 32.58 22.96
N SER A 210 -4.66 31.94 22.84
CA SER A 210 -5.84 32.26 23.66
C SER A 210 -5.60 31.95 25.14
N ILE A 211 -4.92 30.84 25.44
CA ILE A 211 -4.48 30.46 26.79
C ILE A 211 -3.53 31.51 27.36
N ALA A 212 -2.47 31.84 26.62
CA ALA A 212 -1.46 32.80 27.08
C ALA A 212 -2.07 34.18 27.39
N LYS A 213 -3.00 34.66 26.55
CA LYS A 213 -3.73 35.91 26.78
C LYS A 213 -4.53 35.86 28.09
N TRP A 214 -5.22 34.76 28.36
CA TRP A 214 -6.01 34.63 29.59
C TRP A 214 -5.12 34.54 30.83
N GLU A 215 -4.04 33.76 30.80
CA GLU A 215 -3.12 33.63 31.94
C GLU A 215 -2.50 34.98 32.30
N THR A 216 -2.12 35.78 31.30
CA THR A 216 -1.64 37.14 31.51
C THR A 216 -2.70 38.03 32.13
N LYS A 217 -3.96 37.96 31.65
CA LYS A 217 -5.09 38.71 32.23
C LYS A 217 -5.31 38.35 33.70
N MET A 218 -5.32 37.06 34.05
CA MET A 218 -5.51 36.60 35.43
C MET A 218 -4.37 37.03 36.36
N LYS A 219 -3.12 37.00 35.87
CA LYS A 219 -1.97 37.52 36.63
C LYS A 219 -2.10 39.02 36.91
N LEU A 220 -2.51 39.81 35.92
CA LEU A 220 -2.77 41.25 36.06
C LEU A 220 -3.92 41.53 37.04
N ASP A 221 -5.03 40.82 36.92
CA ASP A 221 -6.20 40.99 37.80
C ASP A 221 -5.87 40.65 39.26
N ASN A 222 -5.08 39.60 39.51
CA ASN A 222 -4.60 39.24 40.85
C ASN A 222 -3.58 40.24 41.41
N GLN A 223 -2.69 40.79 40.59
CA GLN A 223 -1.77 41.85 41.01
C GLN A 223 -2.50 43.14 41.38
N ASN A 224 -3.58 43.48 40.67
CA ASN A 224 -4.39 44.66 40.96
C ASN A 224 -5.23 44.50 42.23
N LYS A 225 -5.75 43.29 42.52
CA LYS A 225 -6.45 42.99 43.78
C LYS A 225 -5.54 43.08 45.01
N ASN A 226 -4.27 42.69 44.89
CA ASN A 226 -3.29 42.76 45.97
C ASN A 226 -2.71 44.17 46.21
N LYS A 227 -3.12 45.18 45.41
CA LYS A 227 -2.74 46.59 45.55
C LYS A 227 -3.88 47.49 46.07
N ALA A 228 -4.98 46.91 46.57
CA ALA A 228 -6.02 47.72 47.22
C ALA A 228 -5.39 48.55 48.35
N PRO A 229 -5.64 49.88 48.40
CA PRO A 229 -4.98 50.74 49.37
C PRO A 229 -5.41 50.35 50.79
N ASP A 230 -4.43 50.24 51.69
CA ASP A 230 -4.66 50.37 53.14
C ASP A 230 -5.34 51.74 53.34
N ASN A 231 -6.67 51.74 53.45
CA ASN A 231 -7.39 52.86 54.01
C ASN A 231 -6.96 52.99 55.47
N LYS A 232 -5.97 53.85 55.70
CA LYS A 232 -5.71 54.45 57.00
C LYS A 232 -6.82 55.47 57.26
N GLU A 233 -7.82 55.07 58.02
CA GLU A 233 -8.57 55.98 58.90
C GLU A 233 -7.90 56.01 60.28
#